data_AF-A0AAW4BZK5-F1
#
_entry.id   AF-A0AAW4BZK5-F1
#
_cell.length_a   1.000
_cell.length_b   1.000
_cell.length_c   1.000
_cell.angle_alpha   90.00
_cell.angle_beta   90.00
_cell.angle_gamma   90.00
#
_symmetry.space_group_name_H-M   'P 1'
#
loop_
_entity.id
_entity.type
_entity.pdbx_description
1 polymer ?
#
loop_
_entity_poly.entity_id
_entity_poly.type
_entity_poly.pdbx_seq_one_letter_code
_entity_poly.pdbx_strand_id
1 'polypeptide(L)'
;MSSVKSVVPVNSSEMAAWVQAFGSIGAILGAVWVASNQRRAQEKDALARSHLVESHVRLLAERALRAVDIQYKDNANLMSKLNLISGLTHSLDSINLLDLPSLALLEPVSTLRDALRGLEEGMRQAQKDTILAYWISSAEAITFIALVAVSSRNILEVK
;
A
#
# COMPACT_ATOMS: atom_id res chain seq x y z
N MET A 1 27.94 -65.70 -21.91
CA MET A 1 28.95 -64.63 -22.08
C MET A 1 28.21 -63.35 -22.42
N SER A 2 28.18 -62.42 -21.47
CA SER A 2 27.38 -61.20 -21.48
C SER A 2 28.05 -60.11 -22.32
N SER A 3 27.51 -59.84 -23.50
CA SER A 3 27.96 -58.74 -24.36
C SER A 3 27.42 -57.43 -23.81
N VAL A 4 28.29 -56.66 -23.16
CA VAL A 4 28.06 -55.27 -22.76
C VAL A 4 27.80 -54.47 -24.03
N LYS A 5 26.54 -54.08 -24.28
CA LYS A 5 26.21 -53.13 -25.35
C LYS A 5 26.81 -51.77 -24.98
N SER A 6 27.83 -51.35 -25.72
CA SER A 6 28.44 -50.03 -25.60
C SER A 6 27.35 -48.96 -25.81
N VAL A 7 27.13 -48.13 -24.79
CA VAL A 7 26.20 -46.99 -24.79
C VAL A 7 26.81 -45.81 -25.54
N VAL A 8 27.49 -46.07 -26.66
CA VAL A 8 28.19 -45.04 -27.45
C VAL A 8 27.60 -45.08 -28.87
N PRO A 9 26.98 -43.98 -29.34
CA PRO A 9 26.34 -43.94 -30.66
C PRO A 9 27.38 -44.08 -31.76
N VAL A 10 27.08 -44.89 -32.78
CA VAL A 10 28.02 -45.26 -33.86
C VAL A 10 27.78 -44.45 -35.14
N ASN A 11 26.66 -43.70 -35.22
CA ASN A 11 26.24 -42.89 -36.38
C ASN A 11 25.96 -41.41 -36.01
N SER A 12 26.24 -40.49 -36.94
CA SER A 12 26.14 -39.03 -36.77
C SER A 12 24.74 -38.54 -36.40
N SER A 13 23.69 -39.23 -36.87
CA SER A 13 22.28 -38.92 -36.57
C SER A 13 21.89 -39.27 -35.13
N GLU A 14 22.41 -40.37 -34.59
CA GLU A 14 22.16 -40.81 -33.21
C GLU A 14 22.89 -39.89 -32.21
N MET A 15 24.11 -39.44 -32.56
CA MET A 15 24.85 -38.46 -31.76
C MET A 15 24.14 -37.11 -31.72
N ALA A 16 23.55 -36.67 -32.83
CA ALA A 16 22.75 -35.44 -32.88
C ALA A 16 21.49 -35.53 -32.00
N ALA A 17 20.76 -36.65 -32.06
CA ALA A 17 19.59 -36.90 -31.21
C ALA A 17 19.95 -36.93 -29.72
N TRP A 18 21.11 -37.49 -29.37
CA TRP A 18 21.63 -37.50 -28.00
C TRP A 18 21.95 -36.08 -27.51
N VAL A 19 22.73 -35.31 -28.27
CA VAL A 19 23.07 -33.91 -27.93
C VAL A 19 21.80 -33.05 -27.82
N GLN A 20 20.81 -33.26 -28.69
CA GLN A 20 19.53 -32.57 -28.64
C GLN A 20 18.74 -32.89 -27.37
N ALA A 21 18.69 -34.16 -26.97
CA ALA A 21 18.01 -34.58 -25.74
C ALA A 21 18.67 -33.96 -24.49
N PHE A 22 20.00 -34.00 -24.39
CA PHE A 22 20.74 -33.36 -23.29
C PHE A 22 20.63 -31.82 -23.31
N GLY A 23 20.64 -31.21 -24.49
CA GLY A 23 20.42 -29.78 -24.67
C GLY A 23 19.03 -29.34 -24.18
N SER A 24 17.99 -30.13 -24.45
CA SER A 24 16.63 -29.84 -24.00
C SER A 24 16.49 -29.92 -22.47
N ILE A 25 17.10 -30.92 -21.82
CA ILE A 25 17.10 -31.05 -20.36
C ILE A 25 17.89 -29.90 -19.72
N GLY A 26 19.06 -29.55 -20.26
CA GLY A 26 19.85 -28.42 -19.80
C GLY A 26 19.09 -27.10 -19.90
N ALA A 27 18.35 -26.88 -21.00
CA ALA A 27 17.51 -25.70 -21.18
C ALA A 27 16.37 -25.63 -20.17
N ILE A 28 15.69 -26.76 -19.88
CA ILE A 28 14.63 -26.82 -18.87
C ILE A 28 15.20 -26.50 -17.48
N LEU A 29 16.34 -27.08 -17.11
CA LEU A 29 16.99 -26.80 -15.83
C LEU A 29 17.42 -25.33 -15.71
N GLY A 30 17.96 -24.76 -16.79
CA GLY A 30 18.28 -23.34 -16.86
C GLY A 30 17.05 -22.45 -16.68
N ALA A 31 15.96 -22.77 -17.37
CA ALA A 31 14.69 -22.04 -17.24
C ALA A 31 14.12 -22.11 -15.82
N VAL A 32 14.15 -23.29 -15.18
CA VAL A 32 13.72 -23.48 -13.78
C VAL A 32 14.59 -22.67 -12.81
N TRP A 33 15.90 -22.63 -13.02
CA TRP A 33 16.81 -21.85 -12.18
C TRP A 33 16.55 -20.34 -12.31
N VAL A 34 16.40 -19.84 -13.54
CA VAL A 34 16.05 -18.44 -13.81
C VAL A 34 14.70 -18.08 -13.20
N ALA A 35 13.67 -18.91 -13.40
CA ALA A 35 12.35 -18.69 -12.83
C ALA A 35 12.36 -18.68 -11.30
N SER A 36 13.12 -19.58 -10.68
CA SER A 36 13.31 -19.61 -9.22
C SER A 36 13.99 -18.35 -8.69
N ASN A 37 15.02 -17.86 -9.39
CA ASN A 37 15.72 -16.64 -9.00
C ASN A 37 14.84 -15.38 -9.19
N GLN A 38 14.08 -15.32 -10.29
CA GLN A 38 13.10 -14.25 -10.54
C GLN A 38 12.00 -14.22 -9.49
N ARG A 39 11.47 -15.39 -9.12
CA ARG A 39 10.45 -15.49 -8.05
C ARG A 39 10.96 -14.93 -6.73
N ARG A 40 12.19 -15.28 -6.33
CA ARG A 40 12.80 -14.73 -5.11
C ARG A 40 13.01 -13.22 -5.18
N ALA A 41 13.37 -12.68 -6.34
CA ALA A 41 13.49 -11.24 -6.53
C ALA A 41 12.12 -10.54 -6.42
N GLN A 42 11.08 -11.11 -7.05
CA GLN A 42 9.72 -10.61 -6.96
C GLN A 42 9.15 -10.65 -5.54
N GLU A 43 9.39 -11.74 -4.80
CA GLU A 43 8.98 -11.85 -3.39
C GLU A 43 9.66 -10.77 -2.53
N LYS A 44 10.95 -10.49 -2.75
CA LYS A 44 11.66 -9.40 -2.06
C LYS A 44 11.11 -8.03 -2.42
N ASP A 45 10.85 -7.78 -3.70
CA ASP A 45 10.29 -6.50 -4.15
C ASP A 45 8.86 -6.30 -3.62
N ALA A 46 8.06 -7.36 -3.54
CA ALA A 46 6.72 -7.32 -2.96
C ALA A 46 6.76 -6.97 -1.47
N LEU A 47 7.69 -7.57 -0.71
CA LEU A 47 7.91 -7.26 0.70
C LEU A 47 8.41 -5.81 0.90
N ALA A 48 9.32 -5.34 0.04
CA ALA A 48 9.79 -3.96 0.11
C ALA A 48 8.63 -2.98 -0.15
N ARG A 49 7.79 -3.26 -1.15
CA ARG A 49 6.61 -2.44 -1.45
C ARG A 49 5.59 -2.46 -0.32
N SER A 50 5.32 -3.62 0.29
CA SER A 50 4.36 -3.72 1.39
C SER A 50 4.80 -2.85 2.58
N HIS A 51 6.10 -2.85 2.93
CA HIS A 51 6.63 -1.98 3.98
C HIS A 51 6.57 -0.50 3.62
N LEU A 52 6.80 -0.14 2.36
CA LEU A 52 6.67 1.25 1.90
C LEU A 52 5.22 1.74 2.01
N VAL A 53 4.24 0.93 1.60
CA VAL A 53 2.83 1.25 1.74
C VAL A 53 2.43 1.40 3.21
N GLU A 54 2.86 0.46 4.06
CA GLU A 54 2.59 0.49 5.50
C GLU A 54 3.15 1.77 6.16
N SER A 55 4.42 2.08 5.91
CA SER A 55 5.07 3.27 6.45
C SER A 55 4.43 4.56 5.94
N HIS A 56 4.00 4.60 4.68
CA HIS A 56 3.28 5.73 4.11
C HIS A 56 1.91 5.94 4.79
N VAL A 57 1.14 4.87 4.98
CA VAL A 57 -0.16 4.90 5.67
C VAL A 57 0.00 5.37 7.11
N ARG A 58 1.00 4.86 7.85
CA ARG A 58 1.28 5.31 9.22
C ARG A 58 1.66 6.78 9.28
N LEU A 59 2.53 7.24 8.38
CA LEU A 59 2.92 8.65 8.31
C LEU A 59 1.70 9.57 8.05
N LEU A 60 0.78 9.14 7.18
CA LEU A 60 -0.45 9.88 6.92
C LEU A 60 -1.38 9.90 8.14
N ALA A 61 -1.52 8.78 8.85
CA ALA A 61 -2.29 8.70 10.09
C ALA A 61 -1.74 9.65 11.18
N GLU A 62 -0.41 9.71 11.35
CA GLU A 62 0.24 10.65 12.26
C GLU A 62 -0.03 12.11 11.88
N ARG A 63 0.06 12.43 10.59
CA ARG A 63 -0.20 13.78 10.08
C ARG A 63 -1.67 14.16 10.26
N ALA A 64 -2.59 13.23 10.02
CA ALA A 64 -4.01 13.42 10.23
C ALA A 64 -4.33 13.74 11.70
N LEU A 65 -3.74 13.00 12.65
CA LEU A 65 -3.86 13.29 14.09
C LEU A 65 -3.45 14.72 14.45
N ARG A 66 -2.33 15.19 13.89
CA ARG A 66 -1.84 16.57 14.13
C ARG A 66 -2.72 17.62 13.45
N ALA A 67 -3.26 17.31 12.28
CA ALA A 67 -4.12 18.23 11.55
C ALA A 67 -5.42 18.50 12.32
N VAL A 68 -6.03 17.45 12.88
CA VAL A 68 -7.29 17.53 13.65
C VAL A 68 -7.13 17.97 15.10
N ASP A 69 -5.91 18.20 15.58
CA ASP A 69 -5.67 18.92 16.84
C ASP A 69 -5.96 20.42 16.64
N ILE A 70 -7.25 20.76 16.54
CA ILE A 70 -7.72 22.10 16.21
C ILE A 70 -7.87 22.92 17.49
N GLN A 71 -6.98 23.90 17.65
CA GLN A 71 -7.12 24.91 18.70
C GLN A 71 -7.99 26.07 18.18
N TYR A 72 -9.13 26.31 18.85
CA TYR A 72 -10.19 27.25 18.47
C TYR A 72 -9.82 28.75 18.53
N LYS A 73 -8.54 29.11 18.70
CA LYS A 73 -8.14 30.48 19.03
C LYS A 73 -8.04 31.42 17.82
N ASP A 74 -7.95 30.93 16.59
CA ASP A 74 -7.70 31.79 15.42
C ASP A 74 -8.27 31.23 14.09
N ASN A 75 -9.03 32.06 13.35
CA ASN A 75 -9.59 31.74 12.03
C ASN A 75 -8.51 31.54 10.95
N ALA A 76 -7.38 32.27 11.02
CA ALA A 76 -6.27 32.08 10.08
C ALA A 76 -5.65 30.68 10.24
N ASN A 77 -5.61 30.17 11.46
CA ASN A 77 -5.17 28.81 11.77
C ASN A 77 -6.15 27.76 11.20
N LEU A 78 -7.47 28.02 11.27
CA LEU A 78 -8.48 27.12 10.68
C LEU A 78 -8.34 26.97 9.16
N MET A 79 -8.02 28.06 8.45
CA MET A 79 -7.79 28.00 7.00
C MET A 79 -6.52 27.22 6.64
N SER A 80 -5.44 27.40 7.39
CA SER A 80 -4.22 26.59 7.22
C SER A 80 -4.52 25.10 7.44
N LYS A 81 -5.30 24.78 8.48
CA LYS A 81 -5.73 23.41 8.78
C LYS A 81 -6.63 22.82 7.69
N LEU A 82 -7.53 23.60 7.11
CA LEU A 82 -8.35 23.16 5.97
C LEU A 82 -7.48 22.74 4.78
N ASN A 83 -6.47 23.54 4.44
CA ASN A 83 -5.55 23.20 3.35
C ASN A 83 -4.72 21.93 3.65
N LEU A 84 -4.30 21.75 4.91
CA LEU A 84 -3.61 20.54 5.35
C LEU A 84 -4.53 19.31 5.26
N ILE A 85 -5.77 19.42 5.74
CA ILE A 85 -6.78 18.36 5.66
C ILE A 85 -7.03 18.00 4.19
N SER A 86 -7.22 18.99 3.32
CA SER A 86 -7.43 18.75 1.88
C SER A 86 -6.26 18.01 1.23
N GLY A 87 -5.02 18.41 1.55
CA GLY A 87 -3.83 17.70 1.07
C GLY A 87 -3.73 16.27 1.59
N LEU A 88 -4.16 16.02 2.84
CA LEU A 88 -4.20 14.69 3.43
C LEU A 88 -5.31 13.82 2.81
N THR A 89 -6.50 14.38 2.57
CA THR A 89 -7.58 13.70 1.85
C THR A 89 -7.09 13.22 0.49
N HIS A 90 -6.48 14.11 -0.30
CA HIS A 90 -5.96 13.75 -1.61
C HIS A 90 -4.85 12.69 -1.53
N SER A 91 -3.98 12.78 -0.52
CA SER A 91 -2.93 11.79 -0.29
C SER A 91 -3.52 10.41 0.03
N LEU A 92 -4.55 10.35 0.88
CA LEU A 92 -5.23 9.09 1.24
C LEU A 92 -6.04 8.51 0.08
N ASP A 93 -6.61 9.37 -0.77
CA ASP A 93 -7.36 8.94 -1.96
C ASP A 93 -6.47 8.26 -3.00
N SER A 94 -5.18 8.59 -3.03
CA SER A 94 -4.21 7.93 -3.91
C SER A 94 -3.80 6.53 -3.44
N ILE A 95 -4.15 6.15 -2.21
CA ILE A 95 -3.86 4.82 -1.68
C ILE A 95 -4.89 3.83 -2.21
N ASN A 96 -4.41 2.82 -2.95
CA ASN A 96 -5.24 1.69 -3.31
C ASN A 96 -5.48 0.81 -2.08
N LEU A 97 -6.73 0.77 -1.61
CA LEU A 97 -7.13 -0.05 -0.46
C LEU A 97 -6.89 -1.55 -0.68
N LEU A 98 -6.90 -2.01 -1.94
CA LEU A 98 -6.66 -3.41 -2.28
C LEU A 98 -5.19 -3.80 -2.16
N ASP A 99 -4.29 -2.81 -2.19
CA ASP A 99 -2.84 -3.01 -2.08
C ASP A 99 -2.34 -2.86 -0.63
N LEU A 100 -3.26 -2.77 0.34
CA LEU A 100 -2.88 -2.67 1.74
C LEU A 100 -2.21 -3.97 2.20
N PRO A 101 -1.11 -3.87 2.97
CA PRO A 101 -0.32 -5.03 3.38
C PRO A 101 -1.05 -5.93 4.39
N SER A 102 -2.08 -5.42 5.07
CA SER A 102 -2.85 -6.14 6.07
C SER A 102 -4.33 -5.75 5.98
N LEU A 103 -5.20 -6.77 6.07
CA LEU A 103 -6.65 -6.57 6.18
C LEU A 103 -7.04 -5.79 7.45
N ALA A 104 -6.21 -5.85 8.49
CA ALA A 104 -6.45 -5.09 9.72
C ALA A 104 -6.35 -3.57 9.52
N LEU A 105 -5.66 -3.11 8.47
CA LEU A 105 -5.56 -1.70 8.12
C LEU A 105 -6.72 -1.22 7.25
N LEU A 106 -7.47 -2.14 6.62
CA LEU A 106 -8.49 -1.78 5.64
C LEU A 106 -9.59 -0.89 6.25
N GLU A 107 -10.20 -1.36 7.34
CA GLU A 107 -11.26 -0.62 8.02
C GLU A 107 -10.74 0.73 8.57
N PRO A 108 -9.68 0.79 9.40
CA PRO A 108 -9.15 2.05 9.90
C PRO A 108 -8.77 3.05 8.80
N VAL A 109 -8.13 2.61 7.71
CA VAL A 109 -7.75 3.51 6.60
C VAL A 109 -8.99 4.02 5.86
N SER A 110 -10.00 3.16 5.64
CA SER A 110 -11.25 3.57 5.02
C SER A 110 -12.00 4.60 5.88
N THR A 111 -12.12 4.35 7.19
CA THR A 111 -12.75 5.27 8.14
C THR A 111 -12.00 6.59 8.21
N LEU A 112 -10.66 6.56 8.25
CA LEU A 112 -9.83 7.76 8.24
C LEU A 112 -10.10 8.61 6.99
N ARG A 113 -10.10 7.98 5.81
CA ARG A 113 -10.35 8.64 4.53
C ARG A 113 -11.73 9.27 4.48
N ASP A 114 -12.76 8.51 4.85
CA ASP A 114 -14.14 8.97 4.75
C ASP A 114 -14.43 10.07 5.78
N ALA A 115 -13.86 9.98 7.00
CA ALA A 115 -13.97 11.02 8.01
C ALA A 115 -13.23 12.30 7.60
N LEU A 116 -12.05 12.21 6.99
CA LEU A 116 -11.33 13.38 6.47
C LEU A 116 -12.06 14.05 5.32
N ARG A 117 -12.69 13.28 4.41
CA ARG A 117 -13.55 13.82 3.35
C ARG A 117 -14.76 14.57 3.92
N GLY A 118 -15.44 13.97 4.89
CA GLY A 118 -16.58 14.60 5.56
C GLY A 118 -16.16 15.89 6.29
N LEU A 119 -15.02 15.86 6.98
CA LEU A 119 -14.46 17.03 7.64
C LEU A 119 -14.08 18.12 6.64
N GLU A 120 -13.41 17.77 5.54
CA GLU A 120 -13.02 18.71 4.49
C GLU A 120 -14.24 19.38 3.86
N GLU A 121 -15.25 18.61 3.45
CA GLU A 121 -16.44 19.15 2.81
C GLU A 121 -17.21 20.06 3.76
N GLY A 122 -17.39 19.63 5.00
CA GLY A 122 -18.04 20.42 6.04
C GLY A 122 -17.30 21.73 6.34
N MET A 123 -15.96 21.70 6.42
CA MET A 123 -15.14 22.90 6.58
C MET A 123 -15.21 23.82 5.36
N ARG A 124 -15.15 23.28 4.14
CA ARG A 124 -15.28 24.07 2.89
C ARG A 124 -16.63 24.76 2.81
N GLN A 125 -17.70 24.05 3.16
CA GLN A 125 -19.05 24.61 3.18
C GLN A 125 -19.19 25.70 4.24
N ALA A 126 -18.76 25.43 5.48
CA ALA A 126 -18.80 26.40 6.56
C ALA A 126 -17.92 27.63 6.29
N GLN A 127 -16.82 27.47 5.53
CA GLN A 127 -16.00 28.59 5.06
C GLN A 127 -16.79 29.49 4.10
N LYS A 128 -17.49 28.92 3.10
CA LYS A 128 -18.34 29.68 2.16
C LYS A 128 -19.42 30.46 2.90
N ASP A 129 -19.98 29.85 3.93
CA ASP A 129 -21.04 30.43 4.76
C ASP A 129 -20.49 31.36 5.85
N THR A 130 -19.16 31.56 5.94
CA THR A 130 -18.46 32.39 6.93
C THR A 130 -18.68 32.00 8.40
N ILE A 131 -19.12 30.76 8.66
CA ILE A 131 -19.41 30.21 10.00
C ILE A 131 -18.41 29.13 10.43
N LEU A 132 -17.23 29.08 9.82
CA LEU A 132 -16.22 28.03 10.03
C LEU A 132 -15.89 27.78 11.52
N ALA A 133 -15.66 28.85 12.29
CA ALA A 133 -15.36 28.76 13.73
C ALA A 133 -16.51 28.20 14.56
N TYR A 134 -17.75 28.44 14.14
CA TYR A 134 -18.93 27.88 14.80
C TYR A 134 -19.13 26.42 14.40
N TRP A 135 -19.04 26.12 13.10
CA TRP A 135 -19.22 24.76 12.58
C TRP A 135 -18.20 23.77 13.14
N ILE A 136 -16.95 24.17 13.34
CA ILE A 136 -15.92 23.28 13.88
C ILE A 136 -16.22 22.82 15.33
N SER A 137 -17.07 23.57 16.05
CA SER A 137 -17.56 23.22 17.39
C SER A 137 -18.87 22.43 17.35
N SER A 138 -19.41 22.15 16.16
CA SER A 138 -20.64 21.37 16.01
C SER A 138 -20.40 19.89 16.33
N ALA A 139 -21.48 19.20 16.71
CA ALA A 139 -21.42 17.76 16.97
C ALA A 139 -20.94 16.95 15.76
N GLU A 140 -21.29 17.40 14.55
CA GLU A 140 -20.85 16.78 13.30
C GLU A 140 -19.32 16.86 13.13
N ALA A 141 -18.75 18.07 13.24
CA ALA A 141 -17.31 18.27 13.13
C ALA A 141 -16.54 17.50 14.21
N ILE A 142 -17.03 17.52 15.46
CA ILE A 142 -16.45 16.76 16.57
C ILE A 142 -16.45 15.26 16.29
N THR A 143 -17.52 14.73 15.69
CA THR A 143 -17.62 13.32 15.32
C THR A 143 -16.57 12.95 14.29
N PHE A 144 -16.41 13.74 13.22
CA PHE A 144 -15.36 13.50 12.24
C PHE A 144 -13.95 13.60 12.83
N ILE A 145 -13.69 14.61 13.67
CA ILE A 145 -12.41 14.76 14.37
C ILE A 145 -12.12 13.53 15.25
N ALA A 146 -13.12 13.06 16.00
CA ALA A 146 -12.99 11.87 16.85
C ALA A 146 -12.74 10.61 16.02
N LEU A 147 -13.45 10.42 14.90
CA LEU A 147 -13.24 9.32 13.98
C LEU A 147 -11.83 9.33 13.42
N VAL A 148 -11.35 10.47 12.93
CA VAL A 148 -9.96 10.63 12.46
C VAL A 148 -8.97 10.28 13.56
N ALA A 149 -9.19 10.75 14.79
CA ALA A 149 -8.29 10.47 15.89
C ALA A 149 -8.25 8.97 16.27
N VAL A 150 -9.41 8.31 16.32
CA VAL A 150 -9.52 6.88 16.66
C VAL A 150 -8.95 6.02 15.54
N SER A 151 -9.34 6.28 14.28
CA SER A 151 -8.86 5.50 13.14
C SER A 151 -7.36 5.62 12.96
N SER A 152 -6.80 6.83 13.13
CA SER A 152 -5.36 7.03 13.05
C SER A 152 -4.61 6.31 14.17
N ARG A 153 -5.14 6.28 15.41
CA ARG A 153 -4.52 5.50 16.49
C ARG A 153 -4.55 4.02 16.20
N ASN A 154 -5.68 3.50 15.73
CA ASN A 154 -5.80 2.10 15.35
C ASN A 154 -4.75 1.71 14.30
N ILE A 155 -4.53 2.56 13.28
CA ILE A 155 -3.48 2.34 12.25
C ILE A 155 -2.08 2.26 12.87
N LEU A 156 -1.78 3.10 13.86
CA LEU A 156 -0.46 3.15 14.51
C LEU A 156 -0.23 1.98 15.48
N GLU A 157 -1.31 1.39 16.00
CA GLU A 157 -1.26 0.25 16.93
C GLU A 157 -1.24 -1.11 16.22
N VAL A 158 -1.63 -1.19 14.94
CA VAL A 158 -1.51 -2.41 14.14
C VAL A 158 -0.03 -2.79 14.02
N LYS A 159 0.32 -3.97 14.54
CA LYS A 159 1.68 -4.56 14.49
C LYS A 159 1.94 -5.33 13.21
#